data_AF-A0A918J794-F1
#
_entry.id   AF-A0A918J794-F1
#
_cell.length_a   1.000
_cell.length_b   1.000
_cell.length_c   1.000
_cell.angle_alpha   90.00
_cell.angle_beta   90.00
_cell.angle_gamma   90.00
#
_symmetry.space_group_name_H-M   'P 1'
#
loop_
_entity.id
_entity.type
_entity.pdbx_description
1 polymer ?
#
loop_
_entity_poly.entity_id
_entity_poly.type
_entity_poly.pdbx_seq_one_letter_code
_entity_poly.pdbx_strand_id
1 'polypeptide(L)'
;MSNLAPTLTDDPAVLKALIAALQAENAKISATLRAHDQLIQTLRLRIAKLKKQVFGQSSEKIEREIEQLELALEDLLIASAESETAVPDGAPEAASFEPAEEAADRPSRRRPRVSDSTPRERQELDPGSCCPDCGGDLRVVGEDVSEMLDLIAAQMKVVQIARLKKSCRRCERMVQMPAPSRPIPGSMAGAGLLAHILVSKFDDHLPSVIGRVWSMAMTVQRAGPYFCPWSARRHKMRTVEVGMLQSCTSASIEPWVNPS
;
A
#
# COMPACT_ATOMS: atom_id res chain seq x y z
N MET A 1 4.21 -32.15 -53.16
CA MET A 1 3.18 -32.91 -52.43
C MET A 1 2.03 -33.16 -53.38
N SER A 2 1.92 -34.39 -53.84
CA SER A 2 1.04 -34.78 -54.94
C SER A 2 -0.42 -34.69 -54.49
N ASN A 3 -1.20 -33.83 -55.16
CA ASN A 3 -2.65 -33.77 -55.01
C ASN A 3 -3.25 -35.06 -55.58
N LEU A 4 -3.55 -36.02 -54.70
CA LEU A 4 -4.56 -37.03 -55.00
C LEU A 4 -5.93 -36.36 -54.89
N ALA A 5 -6.39 -35.71 -55.96
CA ALA A 5 -7.82 -35.69 -56.19
C ALA A 5 -8.19 -37.14 -56.53
N PRO A 6 -8.91 -37.88 -55.66
CA PRO A 6 -9.37 -39.21 -56.03
C PRO A 6 -10.17 -39.04 -57.31
N THR A 7 -9.87 -39.84 -58.33
CA THR A 7 -10.53 -39.83 -59.64
C THR A 7 -12.05 -39.73 -59.43
N LEU A 8 -12.61 -38.54 -59.62
CA LEU A 8 -14.04 -38.34 -59.48
C LEU A 8 -14.71 -39.18 -60.56
N THR A 9 -15.69 -39.96 -60.16
CA THR A 9 -16.52 -40.76 -61.07
C THR A 9 -17.19 -39.87 -62.12
N ASP A 10 -17.02 -40.18 -63.40
CA ASP A 10 -17.60 -39.43 -64.53
C ASP A 10 -19.11 -39.64 -64.69
N ASP A 11 -19.71 -40.51 -63.89
CA ASP A 11 -21.15 -40.73 -63.88
C ASP A 11 -21.89 -39.47 -63.39
N PRO A 12 -22.70 -38.80 -64.25
CA PRO A 12 -23.30 -37.50 -63.91
C PRO A 12 -24.33 -37.61 -62.78
N ALA A 13 -24.88 -38.80 -62.55
CA ALA A 13 -25.75 -39.08 -61.41
C ALA A 13 -24.97 -39.07 -60.09
N VAL A 14 -23.77 -39.65 -60.08
CA VAL A 14 -22.90 -39.75 -58.89
C VAL A 14 -22.34 -38.36 -58.53
N LEU A 15 -21.92 -37.58 -59.53
CA LEU A 15 -21.45 -36.20 -59.32
C LEU A 15 -22.54 -35.28 -58.77
N LYS A 16 -23.78 -35.36 -59.30
CA LYS A 16 -24.92 -34.59 -58.78
C LYS A 16 -25.25 -34.96 -57.33
N ALA A 17 -25.17 -36.25 -56.98
CA ALA A 17 -25.34 -36.71 -55.60
C ALA A 17 -24.25 -36.16 -54.67
N LEU A 18 -22.98 -36.15 -55.10
CA LEU A 18 -21.86 -35.56 -54.36
C LEU A 18 -22.02 -34.04 -54.17
N ILE A 19 -22.43 -33.30 -55.21
CA ILE A 19 -22.66 -31.85 -55.10
C ILE A 19 -23.81 -31.56 -54.13
N ALA A 20 -24.90 -32.32 -54.18
CA ALA A 20 -26.00 -32.18 -53.23
C ALA A 20 -25.54 -32.49 -51.78
N ALA A 21 -24.68 -33.51 -51.59
CA ALA A 21 -24.10 -33.83 -50.30
C ALA A 21 -23.19 -32.69 -49.78
N LEU A 22 -22.30 -32.17 -50.63
CA LEU A 22 -21.42 -31.04 -50.29
C LEU A 22 -22.20 -29.74 -50.03
N GLN A 23 -23.28 -29.48 -50.77
CA GLN A 23 -24.17 -28.35 -50.51
C GLN A 23 -24.90 -28.51 -49.16
N ALA A 24 -25.31 -29.73 -48.82
CA ALA A 24 -25.89 -30.02 -47.51
C ALA A 24 -24.85 -29.85 -46.39
N GLU A 25 -23.60 -30.25 -46.59
CA GLU A 25 -22.50 -30.02 -45.64
C GLU A 25 -22.15 -28.53 -45.49
N ASN A 26 -22.05 -27.79 -46.60
CA ASN A 26 -21.83 -26.35 -46.58
C ASN A 26 -22.99 -25.60 -45.90
N ALA A 27 -24.23 -26.06 -46.08
CA ALA A 27 -25.39 -25.54 -45.35
C ALA A 27 -25.27 -25.79 -43.85
N LYS A 28 -24.83 -26.99 -43.44
CA LYS A 28 -24.57 -27.30 -42.02
C LYS A 28 -23.45 -26.42 -41.44
N ILE A 29 -22.32 -26.30 -42.14
CA ILE A 29 -21.16 -25.49 -41.69
C ILE A 29 -21.51 -24.01 -41.62
N SER A 30 -22.22 -23.48 -42.61
CA SER A 30 -22.63 -22.07 -42.58
C SER A 30 -23.65 -21.78 -41.46
N ALA A 31 -24.50 -22.76 -41.11
CA ALA A 31 -25.39 -22.63 -39.97
C ALA A 31 -24.62 -22.61 -38.63
N THR A 32 -23.59 -23.45 -38.45
CA THR A 32 -22.77 -23.45 -37.23
C THR A 32 -21.95 -22.17 -37.09
N LEU A 33 -21.35 -21.67 -38.18
CA LEU A 33 -20.62 -20.40 -38.16
C LEU A 33 -21.50 -19.22 -37.73
N ARG A 34 -22.73 -19.13 -38.27
CA ARG A 34 -23.69 -18.09 -37.86
C ARG A 34 -24.06 -18.19 -36.38
N ALA A 35 -24.24 -19.41 -35.86
CA ALA A 35 -24.49 -19.63 -34.44
C ALA A 35 -23.29 -19.16 -33.58
N HIS A 36 -22.06 -19.46 -34.00
CA HIS A 36 -20.86 -18.99 -33.31
C HIS A 36 -20.69 -17.47 -33.36
N ASP A 37 -20.98 -16.82 -34.49
CA ASP A 37 -20.91 -15.35 -34.61
C ASP A 37 -21.91 -14.65 -33.68
N GLN A 38 -23.14 -15.17 -33.57
CA GLN A 38 -24.13 -14.69 -32.61
C GLN A 38 -23.64 -14.86 -31.16
N LEU A 39 -23.02 -16.00 -30.84
CA LEU A 39 -22.41 -16.23 -29.54
C LEU A 39 -21.27 -15.23 -29.26
N ILE A 40 -20.41 -14.96 -30.24
CA ILE A 40 -19.32 -13.98 -30.08
C ILE A 40 -19.90 -12.58 -29.83
N GLN A 41 -20.93 -12.16 -30.56
CA GLN A 41 -21.57 -10.85 -30.38
C GLN A 41 -22.21 -10.72 -28.99
N THR A 42 -22.95 -11.74 -28.55
CA THR A 42 -23.57 -11.75 -27.21
C THR A 42 -22.52 -11.71 -26.09
N LEU A 43 -21.43 -12.48 -26.22
CA LEU A 43 -20.33 -12.46 -25.27
C LEU A 43 -19.61 -11.11 -25.25
N ARG A 44 -19.36 -10.48 -26.41
CA ARG A 44 -18.76 -9.14 -26.49
C ARG A 44 -19.62 -8.08 -25.79
N LEU A 45 -20.93 -8.10 -26.00
CA LEU A 45 -21.87 -7.20 -25.30
C LEU A 45 -21.88 -7.45 -23.79
N ARG A 46 -21.84 -8.72 -23.37
CA ARG A 46 -21.78 -9.10 -21.94
C ARG A 46 -20.47 -8.63 -21.30
N ILE A 47 -19.34 -8.80 -21.97
CA ILE A 47 -18.04 -8.29 -21.50
C ILE A 47 -18.07 -6.76 -21.42
N ALA A 48 -18.63 -6.06 -22.40
CA ALA A 48 -18.76 -4.60 -22.35
C ALA A 48 -19.64 -4.14 -21.18
N LYS A 49 -20.74 -4.84 -20.89
CA LYS A 49 -21.61 -4.60 -19.73
C LYS A 49 -20.87 -4.84 -18.42
N LEU A 50 -20.17 -5.98 -18.27
CA LEU A 50 -19.39 -6.30 -17.07
C LEU A 50 -18.24 -5.30 -16.87
N LYS A 51 -17.53 -4.92 -17.92
CA LYS A 51 -16.51 -3.85 -17.86
C LYS A 51 -17.12 -2.52 -17.42
N LYS A 52 -18.31 -2.16 -17.92
CA LYS A 52 -19.02 -0.96 -17.46
C LYS A 52 -19.53 -1.09 -16.02
N GLN A 53 -19.79 -2.29 -15.52
CA GLN A 53 -20.19 -2.50 -14.12
C GLN A 53 -19.01 -2.42 -13.16
N VAL A 54 -17.86 -2.98 -13.54
CA VAL A 54 -16.61 -2.98 -12.78
C VAL A 54 -15.93 -1.61 -12.81
N PHE A 55 -15.99 -0.89 -13.94
CA PHE A 55 -15.30 0.40 -14.15
C PHE A 55 -16.26 1.59 -14.34
N GLY A 56 -17.56 1.43 -14.07
CA GLY A 56 -18.56 2.49 -14.20
C GLY A 56 -19.36 2.72 -12.92
N GLN A 57 -20.35 3.61 -12.97
CA GLN A 57 -21.09 4.16 -11.82
C GLN A 57 -21.76 3.14 -10.88
N SER A 58 -21.89 1.86 -11.25
CA SER A 58 -22.43 0.80 -10.40
C SER A 58 -21.40 0.15 -9.46
N SER A 59 -20.10 0.44 -9.60
CA SER A 59 -19.10 -0.05 -8.65
C SER A 59 -19.42 0.45 -7.24
N GLU A 60 -19.91 1.69 -7.09
CA GLU A 60 -20.33 2.24 -5.80
C GLU A 60 -21.60 1.57 -5.24
N LYS A 61 -22.52 1.12 -6.10
CA LYS A 61 -23.72 0.40 -5.65
C LYS A 61 -23.40 -1.03 -5.25
N ILE A 62 -22.51 -1.69 -6.00
CA ILE A 62 -22.02 -3.04 -5.70
C ILE A 62 -21.14 -3.02 -4.45
N GLU A 63 -20.29 -2.02 -4.27
CA GLU A 63 -19.54 -1.81 -3.01
C GLU A 63 -20.49 -1.68 -1.81
N ARG A 64 -21.56 -0.89 -1.93
CA ARG A 64 -22.58 -0.77 -0.87
C ARG A 64 -23.36 -2.07 -0.61
N GLU A 65 -23.66 -2.83 -1.66
CA GLU A 65 -24.32 -4.13 -1.51
C GLU A 65 -23.36 -5.18 -0.93
N ILE A 66 -22.07 -5.10 -1.23
CA ILE A 66 -21.01 -5.93 -0.61
C ILE A 66 -20.90 -5.61 0.87
N GLU A 67 -20.81 -4.33 1.26
CA GLU A 67 -20.75 -3.92 2.68
C GLU A 67 -21.97 -4.43 3.47
N GLN A 68 -23.17 -4.39 2.88
CA GLN A 68 -24.38 -4.91 3.52
C GLN A 68 -24.38 -6.44 3.68
N LEU A 69 -23.84 -7.18 2.71
CA LEU A 69 -23.75 -8.63 2.78
C LEU A 69 -22.62 -9.11 3.68
N GLU A 70 -21.51 -8.38 3.74
CA GLU A 70 -20.41 -8.63 4.68
C GLU A 70 -20.91 -8.52 6.12
N LEU A 71 -21.70 -7.49 6.44
CA LEU A 71 -22.33 -7.36 7.76
C LEU A 71 -23.27 -8.53 8.09
N ALA A 72 -24.11 -8.95 7.14
CA ALA A 72 -24.99 -10.10 7.33
C ALA A 72 -24.22 -11.43 7.48
N LEU A 73 -23.05 -11.55 6.84
CA LEU A 73 -22.16 -12.70 6.99
C LEU A 73 -21.49 -12.72 8.36
N GLU A 74 -21.05 -11.57 8.86
CA GLU A 74 -20.52 -11.45 10.22
C GLU A 74 -21.55 -11.91 11.27
N ASP A 75 -22.81 -11.47 11.14
CA ASP A 75 -23.89 -11.91 12.03
C ASP A 75 -24.08 -13.44 12.01
N LEU A 76 -24.02 -14.05 10.83
CA LEU A 76 -24.15 -15.50 10.67
C LEU A 76 -22.91 -16.25 11.17
N LEU A 77 -21.71 -15.70 11.00
CA LEU A 77 -20.47 -16.27 11.51
C LEU A 77 -20.39 -16.20 13.04
N ILE A 78 -20.94 -15.16 13.65
CA ILE A 78 -21.09 -15.07 15.10
C ILE A 78 -22.05 -16.18 15.57
N ALA A 79 -23.21 -16.32 14.93
CA ALA A 79 -24.15 -17.40 15.24
C ALA A 79 -23.56 -18.80 15.00
N SER A 80 -22.70 -18.97 14.00
CA SER A 80 -22.03 -20.25 13.73
C SER A 80 -20.88 -20.52 14.70
N ALA A 81 -20.08 -19.52 15.10
CA ALA A 81 -19.03 -19.68 16.09
C ALA A 81 -19.59 -19.98 17.49
N GLU A 82 -20.75 -19.41 17.83
CA GLU A 82 -21.54 -19.82 19.00
C GLU A 82 -21.95 -21.30 18.92
N SER A 83 -22.07 -21.86 17.71
CA SER A 83 -22.32 -23.29 17.48
C SER A 83 -21.05 -24.15 17.31
N GLU A 84 -19.92 -23.58 16.89
CA GLU A 84 -18.66 -24.27 16.50
C GLU A 84 -17.52 -24.19 17.52
N THR A 85 -17.66 -23.44 18.62
CA THR A 85 -16.79 -23.55 19.82
C THR A 85 -16.78 -24.95 20.47
N ALA A 86 -17.26 -25.96 19.75
CA ALA A 86 -17.18 -27.37 20.05
C ALA A 86 -15.89 -28.07 19.58
N VAL A 87 -15.12 -27.65 18.54
CA VAL A 87 -13.92 -28.43 18.08
C VAL A 87 -12.87 -27.66 17.20
N PRO A 88 -11.53 -27.77 17.40
CA PRO A 88 -10.47 -27.31 16.45
C PRO A 88 -9.60 -28.50 15.91
N ASP A 89 -8.77 -28.46 14.85
CA ASP A 89 -7.65 -27.55 14.50
C ASP A 89 -6.99 -27.90 13.11
N GLY A 90 -6.24 -26.96 12.50
CA GLY A 90 -4.94 -27.25 11.84
C GLY A 90 -4.67 -26.79 10.38
N ALA A 91 -3.63 -25.96 10.16
CA ALA A 91 -3.04 -25.49 8.88
C ALA A 91 -1.49 -25.75 8.86
N PRO A 92 -0.63 -25.10 8.03
CA PRO A 92 -0.30 -25.20 6.57
C PRO A 92 1.25 -25.32 6.30
N GLU A 93 1.75 -25.16 5.04
CA GLU A 93 3.18 -24.78 4.78
C GLU A 93 3.49 -24.14 3.39
N ALA A 94 4.61 -23.39 3.29
CA ALA A 94 4.99 -22.43 2.23
C ALA A 94 6.46 -22.57 1.71
N ALA A 95 6.82 -21.95 0.57
CA ALA A 95 8.22 -21.80 0.10
C ALA A 95 8.48 -20.51 -0.75
N SER A 96 9.74 -20.04 -0.77
CA SER A 96 10.30 -18.70 -1.10
C SER A 96 11.19 -18.61 -2.36
N PHE A 97 11.47 -17.41 -2.92
CA PHE A 97 12.54 -17.13 -3.92
C PHE A 97 13.15 -15.70 -3.86
N GLU A 98 14.43 -15.58 -4.27
CA GLU A 98 15.41 -14.45 -4.21
C GLU A 98 15.35 -13.44 -5.39
N PRO A 99 15.97 -12.23 -5.30
CA PRO A 99 15.77 -11.11 -6.25
C PRO A 99 16.97 -10.82 -7.19
N ALA A 100 16.70 -10.26 -8.38
CA ALA A 100 17.69 -9.77 -9.35
C ALA A 100 17.60 -8.25 -9.57
N GLU A 101 18.77 -7.58 -9.56
CA GLU A 101 18.96 -6.15 -9.78
C GLU A 101 19.11 -5.82 -11.28
N GLU A 102 18.33 -4.84 -11.77
CA GLU A 102 18.64 -4.11 -13.00
C GLU A 102 18.35 -2.61 -12.77
N ALA A 103 19.42 -1.84 -12.66
CA ALA A 103 19.40 -0.39 -12.57
C ALA A 103 19.57 0.19 -13.99
N ALA A 104 18.45 0.59 -14.60
CA ALA A 104 18.43 1.48 -15.76
C ALA A 104 17.71 2.78 -15.40
N ASP A 105 18.34 3.86 -15.85
CA ASP A 105 18.06 5.28 -15.67
C ASP A 105 16.57 5.62 -15.50
N ARG A 106 16.16 5.84 -14.25
CA ARG A 106 14.81 6.30 -13.92
C ARG A 106 14.81 7.83 -13.96
N PRO A 107 13.84 8.48 -14.63
CA PRO A 107 13.67 9.92 -14.53
C PRO A 107 13.58 10.26 -13.04
N SER A 108 14.44 11.18 -12.57
CA SER A 108 14.46 11.69 -11.20
C SER A 108 13.02 11.76 -10.71
N ARG A 109 12.67 10.82 -9.80
CA ARG A 109 11.34 10.76 -9.20
C ARG A 109 11.12 12.14 -8.60
N ARG A 110 10.36 12.99 -9.29
CA ARG A 110 10.08 14.35 -8.86
C ARG A 110 9.61 14.22 -7.42
N ARG A 111 10.43 14.70 -6.48
CA ARG A 111 10.06 14.78 -5.07
C ARG A 111 8.68 15.44 -5.05
N PRO A 112 7.65 14.82 -4.45
CA PRO A 112 6.33 15.42 -4.39
C PRO A 112 6.48 16.85 -3.85
N ARG A 113 6.10 17.84 -4.65
CA ARG A 113 6.20 19.24 -4.25
C ARG A 113 5.07 19.50 -3.27
N VAL A 114 5.42 19.67 -2.00
CA VAL A 114 4.49 20.18 -0.98
C VAL A 114 4.20 21.64 -1.32
N SER A 115 2.94 22.08 -1.19
CA SER A 115 2.58 23.47 -1.48
C SER A 115 3.23 24.43 -0.49
N ASP A 116 3.56 25.64 -0.94
CA ASP A 116 4.14 26.65 -0.06
C ASP A 116 3.19 27.13 1.03
N SER A 117 1.88 26.94 0.84
CA SER A 117 0.84 27.21 1.83
C SER A 117 0.76 26.21 2.97
N THR A 118 1.49 25.07 2.91
CA THR A 118 1.45 24.06 3.97
C THR A 118 2.14 24.60 5.22
N PRO A 119 1.53 24.49 6.42
CA PRO A 119 2.15 24.98 7.66
C PRO A 119 3.50 24.30 7.91
N ARG A 120 4.52 25.10 8.19
CA ARG A 120 5.89 24.66 8.45
C ARG A 120 6.24 24.85 9.92
N GLU A 121 6.80 23.82 10.53
CA GLU A 121 7.33 23.86 11.88
C GLU A 121 8.84 23.62 11.81
N ARG A 122 9.64 24.58 12.28
CA ARG A 122 11.10 24.48 12.26
C ARG A 122 11.62 24.03 13.62
N GLN A 123 12.39 22.95 13.61
CA GLN A 123 13.06 22.40 14.79
C GLN A 123 14.57 22.53 14.61
N GLU A 124 15.22 23.26 15.52
CA GLU A 124 16.66 23.46 15.50
C GLU A 124 17.35 22.42 16.39
N LEU A 125 18.39 21.78 15.84
CA LEU A 125 19.26 20.87 16.55
C LEU A 125 20.64 21.53 16.71
N ASP A 126 20.91 22.03 17.92
CA ASP A 126 22.14 22.72 18.28
C ASP A 126 23.05 21.83 19.16
N PRO A 127 24.32 21.58 18.76
CA PRO A 127 25.29 20.88 19.60
C PRO A 127 25.76 21.65 20.86
N GLY A 128 25.30 22.88 21.09
CA GLY A 128 25.65 23.71 22.25
C GLY A 128 26.74 24.74 21.97
N SER A 129 27.30 25.34 23.02
CA SER A 129 28.32 26.41 22.93
C SER A 129 29.76 25.92 23.09
N CYS A 130 29.97 24.75 23.71
CA CYS A 130 31.29 24.24 24.08
C CYS A 130 31.68 23.03 23.23
N CYS A 131 32.94 23.00 22.77
CA CYS A 131 33.46 21.87 22.01
C CYS A 131 33.60 20.61 22.89
N PRO A 132 33.08 19.45 22.45
CA PRO A 132 33.15 18.22 23.23
C PRO A 132 34.58 17.67 23.39
N ASP A 133 35.52 18.05 22.51
CA ASP A 133 36.90 17.55 22.55
C ASP A 133 37.83 18.43 23.43
N CYS A 134 37.68 19.75 23.35
CA CYS A 134 38.65 20.69 23.94
C CYS A 134 38.02 21.78 24.83
N GLY A 135 36.69 21.80 24.97
CA GLY A 135 35.95 22.79 25.75
C GLY A 135 35.95 24.22 25.19
N GLY A 136 36.56 24.47 24.02
CA GLY A 136 36.60 25.79 23.40
C GLY A 136 35.28 26.24 22.79
N ASP A 137 35.13 27.55 22.58
CA ASP A 137 33.91 28.14 22.03
C ASP A 137 33.60 27.69 20.60
N LEU A 138 32.33 27.39 20.36
CA LEU A 138 31.77 27.01 19.05
C LEU A 138 31.15 28.21 18.32
N ARG A 139 31.42 28.32 17.01
CA ARG A 139 30.82 29.32 16.12
C ARG A 139 29.98 28.66 15.04
N VAL A 140 28.84 29.24 14.69
CA VAL A 140 27.98 28.74 13.61
C VAL A 140 28.67 28.98 12.25
N VAL A 141 28.80 27.92 11.47
CA VAL A 141 29.36 27.93 10.12
C VAL A 141 28.27 27.85 9.07
N GLY A 142 27.22 27.07 9.35
CA GLY A 142 26.07 26.92 8.47
C GLY A 142 25.04 25.97 9.05
N GLU A 143 23.99 25.71 8.29
CA GLU A 143 22.94 24.78 8.66
C GLU A 143 22.71 23.73 7.57
N ASP A 144 22.23 22.56 7.97
CA ASP A 144 21.73 21.54 7.07
C ASP A 144 20.27 21.26 7.39
N VAL A 145 19.39 21.61 6.44
CA VAL A 145 17.93 21.59 6.63
C VAL A 145 17.34 20.36 5.95
N SER A 146 16.63 19.57 6.74
CA SER A 146 15.92 18.38 6.30
C SER A 146 14.42 18.58 6.41
N GLU A 147 13.70 18.45 5.29
CA GLU A 147 12.24 18.56 5.27
C GLU A 147 11.55 17.19 5.30
N MET A 148 10.50 17.10 6.10
CA MET A 148 9.63 15.94 6.27
C MET A 148 8.17 16.39 6.37
N LEU A 149 7.25 15.64 5.76
CA LEU A 149 5.82 15.88 5.87
C LEU A 149 5.24 14.93 6.92
N ASP A 150 4.65 15.48 7.98
CA ASP A 150 4.09 14.71 9.08
C ASP A 150 2.65 15.12 9.42
N LEU A 151 1.93 14.24 10.10
CA LEU A 151 0.59 14.49 10.61
C LEU A 151 0.68 14.76 12.11
N ILE A 152 0.53 16.03 12.51
CA ILE A 152 0.64 16.47 13.91
C ILE A 152 -0.68 17.13 14.31
N ALA A 153 -1.31 16.63 15.37
CA ALA A 153 -2.62 17.12 15.85
C ALA A 153 -3.68 17.19 14.71
N ALA A 154 -3.77 16.10 13.93
CA ALA A 154 -4.66 15.97 12.77
C ALA A 154 -4.44 16.99 11.64
N GLN A 155 -3.31 17.69 11.61
CA GLN A 155 -2.94 18.62 10.53
C GLN A 155 -1.68 18.13 9.81
N MET A 156 -1.70 18.19 8.47
CA MET A 156 -0.48 17.96 7.69
C MET A 156 0.44 19.16 7.82
N LYS A 157 1.63 18.93 8.35
CA LYS A 157 2.66 19.94 8.56
C LYS A 157 3.98 19.50 7.94
N VAL A 158 4.75 20.46 7.45
CA VAL A 158 6.14 20.23 7.04
C VAL A 158 7.04 20.52 8.23
N VAL A 159 7.67 19.49 8.76
CA VAL A 159 8.69 19.61 9.81
C VAL A 159 10.04 19.83 9.15
N GLN A 160 10.64 20.99 9.40
CA GLN A 160 11.98 21.36 8.94
C GLN A 160 12.97 21.17 10.08
N ILE A 161 13.82 20.16 9.97
CA ILE A 161 14.85 19.86 10.97
C ILE A 161 16.14 20.54 10.52
N ALA A 162 16.49 21.65 11.16
CA ALA A 162 17.70 22.43 10.89
C ALA A 162 18.82 21.99 11.83
N ARG A 163 19.87 21.37 11.27
CA ARG A 163 21.04 20.91 12.04
C ARG A 163 22.16 21.93 11.91
N LEU A 164 22.47 22.64 13.00
CA LEU A 164 23.53 23.64 13.01
C LEU A 164 24.90 22.97 12.93
N LYS A 165 25.71 23.43 11.98
CA LYS A 165 27.13 23.09 11.85
C LYS A 165 27.91 24.17 12.57
N LYS A 166 28.64 23.79 13.63
CA LYS A 166 29.50 24.71 14.37
C LYS A 166 30.96 24.30 14.27
N SER A 167 31.88 25.26 14.20
CA SER A 167 33.32 25.04 14.25
C SER A 167 33.90 25.52 15.58
N CYS A 168 34.85 24.77 16.13
CA CYS A 168 35.62 25.21 17.29
C CYS A 168 36.78 26.10 16.85
N ARG A 169 37.04 27.20 17.57
CA ARG A 169 38.18 28.08 17.29
C ARG A 169 39.53 27.53 17.74
N ARG A 170 39.54 26.63 18.73
CA ARG A 170 40.77 26.17 19.39
C ARG A 170 41.38 24.95 18.70
N CYS A 171 40.55 24.04 18.21
CA CYS A 171 40.99 22.81 17.53
C CYS A 171 40.47 22.68 16.09
N GLU A 172 39.79 23.71 15.56
CA GLU A 172 39.24 23.76 14.20
C GLU A 172 38.25 22.62 13.85
N ARG A 173 37.80 21.86 14.85
CA ARG A 173 36.88 20.74 14.68
C ARG A 173 35.46 21.21 14.36
N MET A 174 34.84 20.56 13.38
CA MET A 174 33.43 20.72 13.06
C MET A 174 32.58 19.81 13.94
N VAL A 175 31.60 20.40 14.62
CA VAL A 175 30.63 19.73 15.50
C VAL A 175 29.24 19.93 14.92
N GLN A 176 28.51 18.84 14.76
CA GLN A 176 27.13 18.83 14.27
C GLN A 176 26.37 17.70 14.97
N MET A 177 25.10 17.94 15.29
CA MET A 177 24.24 16.87 15.80
C MET A 177 23.97 15.80 14.71
N PRO A 178 23.93 14.51 15.11
CA PRO A 178 23.59 13.43 14.18
C PRO A 178 22.19 13.64 13.60
N ALA A 179 21.98 13.18 12.37
CA ALA A 179 20.66 13.25 11.75
C ALA A 179 19.68 12.34 12.52
N PRO A 180 18.46 12.80 12.80
CA PRO A 180 17.45 11.93 13.40
C PRO A 180 17.10 10.79 12.44
N SER A 181 16.90 9.60 12.99
CA SER A 181 16.48 8.44 12.22
C SER A 181 15.10 8.68 11.60
N ARG A 182 14.95 8.29 10.34
CA ARG A 182 13.65 8.33 9.65
C ARG A 182 13.07 6.91 9.58
N PRO A 183 11.74 6.73 9.68
CA PRO A 183 11.12 5.41 9.56
C PRO A 183 11.47 4.71 8.24
N ILE A 184 11.50 5.45 7.13
CA ILE A 184 11.93 4.95 5.82
C ILE A 184 13.04 5.86 5.28
N PRO A 185 14.24 5.34 5.01
CA PRO A 185 15.37 6.13 4.52
C PRO A 185 15.05 6.72 3.13
N GLY A 186 15.41 8.00 2.93
CA GLY A 186 15.17 8.72 1.67
C GLY A 186 13.72 9.18 1.45
N SER A 187 12.77 8.73 2.26
CA SER A 187 11.38 9.21 2.19
C SER A 187 11.21 10.61 2.78
N MET A 188 10.18 11.30 2.32
CA MET A 188 9.73 12.59 2.87
C MET A 188 8.65 12.41 3.95
N ALA A 189 8.08 11.22 4.10
CA ALA A 189 7.00 10.98 5.05
C ALA A 189 7.53 10.81 6.48
N GLY A 190 6.89 11.51 7.41
CA GLY A 190 7.12 11.39 8.84
C GLY A 190 6.36 10.22 9.47
N ALA A 191 6.64 10.00 10.75
CA ALA A 191 6.11 8.84 11.47
C ALA A 191 4.58 8.92 11.65
N GLY A 192 4.05 10.09 11.97
CA GLY A 192 2.60 10.32 12.12
C GLY A 192 1.86 10.17 10.80
N LEU A 193 2.41 10.66 9.69
CA LEU A 193 1.83 10.47 8.36
C LEU A 193 1.81 8.99 7.97
N LEU A 194 2.91 8.26 8.19
CA LEU A 194 2.97 6.82 7.90
C LEU A 194 1.99 6.03 8.78
N ALA A 195 1.91 6.36 10.07
CA ALA A 195 0.95 5.74 10.99
C ALA A 195 -0.49 5.97 10.50
N HIS A 196 -0.83 7.20 10.12
CA HIS A 196 -2.15 7.51 9.57
C HIS A 196 -2.43 6.73 8.29
N ILE A 197 -1.48 6.65 7.35
CA ILE A 197 -1.66 5.87 6.12
C ILE A 197 -1.89 4.38 6.43
N LEU A 198 -1.19 3.83 7.43
CA LEU A 198 -1.35 2.44 7.84
C LEU A 198 -2.72 2.18 8.45
N VAL A 199 -3.16 3.01 9.40
CA VAL A 199 -4.48 2.90 10.04
C VAL A 199 -5.58 3.09 8.99
N SER A 200 -5.50 4.13 8.17
CA SER A 200 -6.48 4.38 7.12
C SER A 200 -6.59 3.22 6.12
N LYS A 201 -5.47 2.54 5.84
CA LYS A 201 -5.44 1.42 4.90
C LYS A 201 -5.95 0.10 5.49
N PHE A 202 -5.58 -0.19 6.74
CA PHE A 202 -5.75 -1.52 7.32
C PHE A 202 -6.83 -1.59 8.39
N ASP A 203 -7.05 -0.51 9.13
CA ASP A 203 -8.09 -0.43 10.16
C ASP A 203 -9.37 0.22 9.60
N ASP A 204 -9.24 1.33 8.86
CA ASP A 204 -10.42 2.07 8.34
C ASP A 204 -10.88 1.59 6.95
N HIS A 205 -10.20 0.61 6.36
CA HIS A 205 -10.48 0.05 5.02
C HIS A 205 -10.65 1.11 3.91
N LEU A 206 -10.04 2.29 4.05
CA LEU A 206 -10.20 3.39 3.10
C LEU A 206 -9.43 3.12 1.81
N PRO A 207 -10.06 3.22 0.63
CA PRO A 207 -9.38 3.04 -0.66
C PRO A 207 -8.45 4.23 -0.93
N SER A 208 -7.21 4.14 -0.45
CA SER A 208 -6.20 5.16 -0.75
C SER A 208 -5.66 4.99 -2.18
N VAL A 209 -5.59 6.09 -2.93
CA VAL A 209 -5.12 6.12 -4.34
C VAL A 209 -3.66 5.62 -4.48
N ILE A 210 -2.89 5.66 -3.38
CA ILE A 210 -1.51 5.14 -3.27
C ILE A 210 -1.47 3.60 -3.21
N GLY A 211 -2.57 2.94 -2.85
CA GLY A 211 -2.68 1.48 -2.69
C GLY A 211 -2.53 0.68 -3.99
N ARG A 212 -2.82 1.27 -5.15
CA ARG A 212 -2.65 0.59 -6.46
C ARG A 212 -1.18 0.32 -6.82
N VAL A 213 -0.23 1.04 -6.23
CA VAL A 213 1.21 0.84 -6.47
C VAL A 213 1.84 -0.14 -5.45
N TRP A 214 1.30 -0.21 -4.23
CA TRP A 214 1.85 -1.06 -3.17
C TRP A 214 1.40 -2.53 -3.24
N SER A 215 0.24 -2.83 -3.84
CA SER A 215 -0.24 -4.21 -3.95
C SER A 215 0.63 -5.11 -4.84
N MET A 216 1.56 -4.52 -5.60
CA MET A 216 2.48 -5.26 -6.48
C MET A 216 3.87 -5.46 -5.87
N ALA A 217 4.24 -4.69 -4.84
CA ALA A 217 5.56 -4.75 -4.19
C ALA A 217 5.58 -5.65 -2.94
N MET A 218 4.44 -5.85 -2.28
CA MET A 218 4.38 -6.63 -1.03
C MET A 218 4.08 -8.12 -1.26
N THR A 219 3.69 -8.52 -2.47
CA THR A 219 3.43 -9.92 -2.83
C THR A 219 4.70 -10.76 -3.00
N VAL A 220 5.89 -10.14 -3.00
CA VAL A 220 7.18 -10.84 -3.12
C VAL A 220 7.86 -11.10 -1.76
N GLN A 221 7.47 -10.42 -0.67
CA GLN A 221 8.11 -10.56 0.65
C GLN A 221 7.19 -11.24 1.69
N ARG A 222 6.47 -12.30 1.30
CA ARG A 222 5.68 -13.13 2.22
C ARG A 222 6.08 -14.61 2.12
N ALA A 223 7.38 -14.88 2.27
CA ALA A 223 7.87 -16.23 2.51
C ALA A 223 9.13 -16.14 3.40
N GLY A 224 8.94 -16.30 4.71
CA GLY A 224 10.01 -16.28 5.70
C GLY A 224 9.47 -16.68 7.09
N PRO A 225 9.99 -17.73 7.73
CA PRO A 225 9.37 -18.40 8.89
C PRO A 225 9.83 -17.76 10.21
N TYR A 226 9.53 -16.49 10.42
CA TYR A 226 9.71 -15.84 11.73
C TYR A 226 8.56 -14.88 12.00
N PHE A 227 7.34 -15.43 12.08
CA PHE A 227 6.17 -14.71 12.56
C PHE A 227 6.09 -14.87 14.09
N CYS A 228 6.74 -13.96 14.81
CA CYS A 228 6.47 -13.80 16.23
C CYS A 228 5.22 -12.89 16.37
N PRO A 229 4.13 -13.35 17.02
CA PRO A 229 2.85 -12.64 16.98
C PRO A 229 2.89 -11.41 17.89
N TRP A 230 3.04 -10.23 17.27
CA TRP A 230 2.89 -8.93 17.95
C TRP A 230 1.44 -8.66 18.43
N SER A 231 0.50 -9.54 18.10
CA SER A 231 -0.88 -9.50 18.61
C SER A 231 -1.01 -9.91 20.08
N ALA A 232 -0.06 -10.67 20.66
CA ALA A 232 -0.15 -11.14 22.05
C ALA A 232 0.27 -10.09 23.12
N ARG A 233 0.78 -8.92 22.71
CA ARG A 233 1.18 -7.84 23.65
C ARG A 233 0.19 -6.67 23.70
N ARG A 234 -1.02 -6.83 23.15
CA ARG A 234 -2.08 -5.80 23.19
C ARG A 234 -2.84 -5.77 24.53
N HIS A 235 -2.71 -6.80 25.38
CA HIS A 235 -3.43 -6.87 26.67
C HIS A 235 -2.63 -6.51 27.93
N LYS A 236 -1.31 -6.28 27.86
CA LYS A 236 -0.49 -5.93 29.05
C LYS A 236 -0.06 -4.47 29.18
N MET A 237 -0.42 -3.60 28.23
CA MET A 237 -0.15 -2.15 28.33
C MET A 237 -1.36 -1.33 28.81
N ARG A 238 -2.56 -1.91 28.92
CA ARG A 238 -3.76 -1.19 29.41
C ARG A 238 -3.88 -1.07 30.92
N THR A 239 -2.96 -1.65 31.71
CA THR A 239 -2.97 -1.57 33.19
C THR A 239 -1.87 -0.70 33.79
N VAL A 240 -1.01 -0.07 32.99
CA VAL A 240 0.00 0.89 33.50
C VAL A 240 -0.45 2.35 33.38
N GLU A 241 -1.39 2.66 32.48
CA GLU A 241 -1.86 4.05 32.27
C GLU A 241 -2.86 4.57 33.31
N VAL A 242 -3.52 3.72 34.10
CA VAL A 242 -4.46 4.16 35.15
C VAL A 242 -3.75 4.45 36.48
N GLY A 243 -2.53 3.95 36.69
CA GLY A 243 -1.76 4.15 37.94
C GLY A 243 -0.95 5.44 38.00
N MET A 244 -0.62 6.06 36.85
CA MET A 244 0.28 7.23 36.81
C MET A 244 -0.46 8.58 36.82
N LEU A 245 -1.76 8.57 36.51
CA LEU A 245 -2.60 9.78 36.48
C LEU A 245 -3.18 10.17 37.85
N GLN A 246 -3.04 9.35 38.89
CA GLN A 246 -3.46 9.68 40.26
C GLN A 246 -2.33 10.19 41.17
N SER A 247 -1.06 10.15 40.73
CA SER A 247 0.08 10.64 41.54
C SER A 247 0.50 12.09 41.24
N CYS A 248 -0.07 12.74 40.21
CA CYS A 248 0.28 14.12 39.84
C CYS A 248 -0.69 15.19 40.36
N THR A 249 -1.81 14.84 41.00
CA THR A 249 -2.77 15.79 41.57
C THR A 249 -2.41 16.28 42.98
N SER A 250 -1.24 15.92 43.53
CA SER A 250 -0.80 16.34 44.88
C SER A 250 0.50 17.13 44.95
N ALA A 251 1.07 17.58 43.82
CA ALA A 251 2.25 18.46 43.85
C ALA A 251 1.82 19.93 43.69
N SER A 252 1.79 20.59 44.84
CA SER A 252 1.43 21.98 45.09
C SER A 252 2.01 23.00 44.09
N ILE A 253 1.14 23.93 43.74
CA ILE A 253 1.44 25.24 43.16
C ILE A 253 2.19 26.06 44.23
N GLU A 254 3.45 26.44 43.97
CA GLU A 254 4.10 27.57 44.64
C GLU A 254 4.64 28.56 43.59
N PRO A 255 4.32 29.87 43.69
CA PRO A 255 4.81 30.88 42.75
C PRO A 255 6.20 31.39 43.18
N TRP A 256 7.19 31.27 42.30
CA TRP A 256 8.52 31.83 42.54
C TRP A 256 8.67 33.25 42.01
N VAL A 257 9.06 34.11 42.94
CA VAL A 257 9.32 35.54 42.91
C VAL A 257 10.68 35.83 42.25
N ASN A 258 10.76 36.91 41.46
CA ASN A 258 12.01 37.46 40.91
C ASN A 258 12.86 38.14 42.00
N PRO A 259 14.19 38.01 41.98
CA PRO A 259 15.06 38.99 42.61
C PRO A 259 15.83 39.83 41.59
N SER A 260 15.96 41.12 41.97
CA SER A 260 16.85 42.13 41.38
C SER A 260 18.32 41.86 41.67
#